data_AF-A0A5J4U5Z2-F1
#
_entry.id   AF-A0A5J4U5Z2-F1
#
_cell.length_a   1.000
_cell.length_b   1.000
_cell.length_c   1.000
_cell.angle_alpha   90.00
_cell.angle_beta   90.00
_cell.angle_gamma   90.00
#
_symmetry.space_group_name_H-M   'P 1'
#
loop_
_entity.id
_entity.type
_entity.pdbx_description
1 polymer ?
#
loop_
_entity_poly.entity_id
_entity_poly.type
_entity_poly.pdbx_seq_one_letter_code
_entity_poly.pdbx_strand_id
1 'polypeptide(L)'
;MLIDSAKTRAVKTQGWTVMMVQPLEAQKELYWWIKKIAENKKQQIQDPIPQATVVTDASPQGWGATLELDSGEVLVAHGAWLSYQIHWT
;
A
#
# COMPACT_ATOMS: atom_id res chain seq x y z
N MET A 1 -6.36 -20.58 17.69
CA MET A 1 -5.24 -20.53 18.66
C MET A 1 -5.61 -21.30 19.93
N LEU A 2 -4.63 -21.77 20.70
CA LEU A 2 -4.84 -22.46 21.98
C LEU A 2 -5.55 -21.57 23.01
N ILE A 3 -5.32 -20.25 22.94
CA ILE A 3 -6.04 -19.29 23.79
C ILE A 3 -7.54 -19.24 23.46
N ASP A 4 -7.92 -19.28 22.18
CA ASP A 4 -9.33 -19.24 21.76
C ASP A 4 -10.08 -20.51 22.13
N SER A 5 -9.42 -21.66 21.97
CA SER A 5 -10.03 -22.95 22.35
C SER A 5 -10.22 -23.04 23.86
N ALA A 6 -9.24 -22.58 24.65
CA ALA A 6 -9.35 -22.50 26.10
C ALA A 6 -10.47 -21.54 26.54
N LYS A 7 -10.57 -20.36 25.92
CA LYS A 7 -11.64 -19.38 26.19
C LYS A 7 -13.01 -19.94 25.86
N THR A 8 -13.15 -20.58 24.70
CA THR A 8 -14.41 -21.22 24.28
C THR A 8 -14.84 -22.31 25.25
N ARG A 9 -13.89 -23.12 25.74
CA ARG A 9 -14.17 -24.13 26.77
C ARG A 9 -14.61 -23.50 28.07
N ALA A 10 -13.88 -22.49 28.56
CA ALA A 10 -14.20 -21.80 29.81
C ALA A 10 -15.59 -21.16 29.77
N VAL A 11 -15.95 -20.50 28.67
CA VAL A 11 -17.30 -19.94 28.47
C VAL A 11 -18.37 -21.02 28.55
N LYS A 12 -18.16 -22.18 27.91
CA LYS A 12 -19.12 -23.29 27.94
C LYS A 12 -19.29 -23.88 29.33
N THR A 13 -18.23 -23.94 30.13
CA THR A 13 -18.25 -24.61 31.44
C THR A 13 -18.58 -23.68 32.60
N GLN A 14 -18.21 -22.40 32.52
CA GLN A 14 -18.23 -21.46 33.64
C GLN A 14 -18.91 -20.12 33.30
N GLY A 15 -19.33 -19.92 32.04
CA GLY A 15 -19.91 -18.66 31.58
C GLY A 15 -18.85 -17.59 31.28
N TRP A 16 -19.31 -16.40 30.89
CA TRP A 16 -18.44 -15.32 30.37
C TRP A 16 -17.71 -14.52 31.45
N THR A 17 -18.24 -14.50 32.67
CA THR A 17 -17.78 -13.61 33.76
C THR A 17 -16.75 -14.27 34.68
N VAL A 18 -16.52 -15.57 34.54
CA VAL A 18 -15.63 -16.32 35.43
C VAL A 18 -14.18 -16.22 34.94
N MET A 19 -13.28 -16.00 35.89
CA MET A 19 -11.84 -15.94 35.63
C MET A 19 -11.33 -17.33 35.27
N MET A 20 -10.74 -17.47 34.08
CA MET A 20 -10.16 -18.73 33.63
C MET A 20 -8.70 -18.85 34.02
N VAL A 21 -8.25 -20.06 34.36
CA VAL A 21 -6.83 -20.37 34.49
C VAL A 21 -6.24 -20.48 33.09
N GLN A 22 -5.22 -19.67 32.81
CA GLN A 22 -4.57 -19.66 31.50
C GLN A 22 -3.65 -20.88 31.34
N PRO A 23 -3.79 -21.70 30.27
CA PRO A 23 -2.87 -22.79 29.98
C PRO A 23 -1.47 -22.27 29.65
N LEU A 24 -0.43 -22.96 30.11
CA LEU A 24 0.98 -22.61 29.87
C LEU A 24 1.32 -22.62 28.36
N GLU A 25 0.74 -23.55 27.62
CA GLU A 25 0.93 -23.69 26.17
C GLU A 25 0.33 -22.51 25.41
N ALA A 26 -0.84 -22.04 25.84
CA ALA A 26 -1.47 -20.85 25.29
C ALA A 26 -0.63 -19.59 25.58
N GLN A 27 0.03 -19.53 26.74
CA GLN A 27 0.96 -18.45 27.07
C GLN A 27 2.19 -18.45 26.15
N LYS A 28 2.78 -19.63 25.88
CA LYS A 28 3.91 -19.78 24.96
C LYS A 28 3.55 -19.36 23.54
N GLU A 29 2.37 -19.76 23.06
CA GLU A 29 1.85 -19.35 21.75
C GLU A 29 1.68 -17.82 21.68
N LEU A 30 1.16 -17.19 22.74
CA LEU A 30 0.98 -15.75 22.81
C LEU A 30 2.32 -14.99 22.73
N TYR A 31 3.33 -15.44 23.49
CA TYR A 31 4.68 -14.87 23.42
C TYR A 31 5.30 -15.04 22.03
N TRP A 32 5.06 -16.18 21.38
CA TRP A 32 5.53 -16.42 20.02
C TRP A 32 4.89 -15.44 19.02
N TRP A 33 3.57 -15.19 19.13
CA TRP A 33 2.88 -14.20 18.30
C TRP A 33 3.37 -12.77 18.54
N ILE A 34 3.59 -12.37 19.80
CA ILE A 34 4.16 -11.06 20.15
C ILE A 34 5.53 -10.89 19.48
N LYS A 35 6.38 -11.91 19.58
CA LYS A 35 7.70 -11.92 18.93
C LYS A 35 7.57 -11.83 17.42
N LYS A 36 6.63 -12.55 16.80
CA LYS A 36 6.38 -12.50 15.35
C LYS A 36 5.93 -11.12 14.89
N ILE A 37 5.08 -10.44 15.66
CA ILE A 37 4.65 -9.06 15.35
C ILE A 37 5.84 -8.10 15.45
N ALA A 38 6.69 -8.25 16.46
CA ALA A 38 7.89 -7.43 16.61
C ALA A 38 8.94 -7.69 15.50
N GLU A 39 9.08 -8.96 15.07
CA GLU A 39 9.94 -9.36 13.95
C GLU A 39 9.39 -8.97 12.58
N ASN A 40 8.07 -8.76 12.48
CA ASN A 40 7.41 -8.27 11.29
C ASN A 40 7.76 -6.79 11.13
N LYS A 41 9.01 -6.52 10.72
CA LYS A 41 9.41 -5.23 10.16
C LYS A 41 8.38 -4.92 9.09
N LYS A 42 7.72 -3.76 9.23
CA LYS A 42 6.86 -3.24 8.18
C LYS A 42 7.64 -3.39 6.88
N GLN A 43 7.20 -4.29 6.00
CA GLN A 43 7.50 -4.14 4.59
C GLN A 43 6.77 -2.86 4.21
N GLN A 44 7.39 -1.72 4.51
CA GLN A 44 7.11 -0.54 3.73
C GLN A 44 7.38 -0.98 2.30
N ILE A 45 6.41 -0.72 1.43
CA ILE A 45 6.68 -0.64 0.01
C ILE A 45 7.77 0.44 -0.08
N GLN A 46 9.02 -0.02 -0.04
CA GLN A 46 10.21 0.83 0.00
C GLN A 46 10.47 1.45 -1.35
N ASP A 47 9.77 0.99 -2.38
CA ASP A 47 9.77 1.62 -3.67
C ASP A 47 8.89 2.86 -3.57
N PRO A 48 9.46 4.07 -3.54
CA PRO A 48 8.66 5.27 -3.74
C PRO A 48 7.89 5.08 -5.04
N ILE A 49 6.59 5.40 -5.02
CA ILE A 49 5.80 5.49 -6.25
C ILE A 49 6.56 6.49 -7.14
N PRO A 50 7.06 6.08 -8.32
CA PRO A 50 7.79 6.99 -9.18
C PRO A 50 6.89 8.18 -9.52
N GLN A 51 7.34 9.40 -9.20
CA GLN A 51 6.66 10.59 -9.64
C GLN A 51 7.19 11.00 -11.01
N ALA A 52 6.33 11.70 -11.73
CA ALA A 52 6.67 12.25 -13.02
C ALA A 52 5.94 13.58 -13.23
N THR A 53 6.64 14.55 -13.82
CA THR A 53 6.09 15.84 -14.22
C THR A 53 5.89 15.84 -15.72
N VAL A 54 4.67 16.16 -16.18
CA VAL A 54 4.38 16.36 -17.60
C VAL A 54 4.15 17.84 -17.85
N VAL A 55 4.94 18.41 -18.77
CA VAL A 55 4.76 19.76 -19.28
C VAL A 55 4.33 19.66 -20.74
N THR A 56 3.16 20.21 -21.07
CA THR A 56 2.68 20.29 -22.44
C THR A 56 2.60 21.74 -22.89
N ASP A 57 2.93 21.97 -24.15
CA ASP A 57 2.72 23.25 -24.80
C ASP A 57 2.04 23.06 -26.16
N ALA A 58 1.35 24.11 -26.59
CA ALA A 58 0.61 24.11 -27.84
C ALA A 58 0.81 25.46 -28.53
N SER A 59 1.05 25.41 -29.83
CA SER A 59 1.12 26.56 -30.72
C SER A 59 0.22 26.33 -31.91
N PRO A 60 -0.07 27.35 -32.73
CA PRO A 60 -0.77 27.18 -34.01
C PRO A 60 -0.20 26.13 -34.96
N GLN A 61 1.08 25.80 -34.84
CA GLN A 61 1.79 24.92 -35.77
C GLN A 61 1.84 23.47 -35.28
N GLY A 62 1.62 23.24 -33.99
CA GLY A 62 1.72 21.91 -33.39
C GLY A 62 1.73 21.93 -31.87
N TRP A 63 2.07 20.79 -31.28
CA TRP A 63 2.20 20.56 -29.85
C TRP A 63 3.56 19.99 -29.48
N GLY A 64 3.97 20.24 -28.24
CA GLY A 64 5.08 19.61 -27.57
C GLY A 64 4.65 19.07 -26.21
N ALA A 65 5.35 18.03 -25.76
CA ALA A 65 5.20 17.44 -24.44
C ALA A 65 6.57 16.97 -23.94
N THR A 66 6.88 17.30 -22.69
CA THR A 66 8.06 16.81 -21.98
C THR A 66 7.61 16.09 -20.72
N LEU A 67 8.08 14.84 -20.55
CA LEU A 67 7.91 14.04 -19.35
C LEU A 67 9.25 13.98 -18.63
N GLU A 68 9.30 14.45 -17.39
CA GLU A 68 10.45 14.34 -16.50
C GLU A 68 10.13 13.33 -15.40
N LEU A 69 10.92 12.25 -15.32
CA LEU A 69 10.80 11.23 -14.29
C LEU A 69 11.68 11.60 -13.08
N ASP A 70 11.31 11.16 -11.88
CA ASP A 70 12.13 11.33 -10.67
C ASP A 70 13.54 10.72 -10.77
N SER A 71 13.74 9.79 -11.72
CA SER A 71 15.06 9.24 -12.06
C SER A 71 15.98 10.24 -12.78
N GLY A 72 15.46 11.39 -13.21
CA GLY A 72 16.14 12.36 -14.06
C GLY A 72 16.06 12.05 -15.56
N GLU A 73 15.35 10.99 -15.95
CA GLU A 73 15.09 10.68 -17.35
C GLU A 73 14.06 11.66 -17.94
N VAL A 74 14.34 12.15 -19.15
CA VAL A 74 13.49 13.11 -19.86
C VAL A 74 13.06 12.52 -21.19
N LEU A 75 11.76 12.40 -21.40
CA LEU A 75 11.15 12.00 -22.68
C LEU A 75 10.47 13.20 -23.31
N VAL A 76 10.68 13.37 -24.62
CA VAL A 76 10.10 14.48 -25.39
C VAL A 76 9.28 13.93 -26.54
N ALA A 77 8.08 14.47 -26.71
CA ALA A 77 7.20 14.19 -27.84
C ALA A 77 6.73 15.50 -28.46
N HIS A 78 6.58 15.53 -29.78
CA HIS A 78 6.05 16.69 -30.49
C HIS A 78 5.33 16.26 -31.77
N GLY A 79 4.42 17.09 -32.26
CA GLY A 79 3.71 16.83 -33.51
C GLY A 79 3.08 18.07 -34.10
N ALA A 80 2.88 18.06 -35.42
CA ALA A 80 2.07 19.06 -36.10
C ALA A 80 0.57 18.74 -35.93
N TRP A 81 -0.27 19.78 -35.95
CA TRP A 81 -1.72 19.57 -36.01
C TRP A 81 -2.13 19.02 -37.37
N LEU A 82 -3.16 18.18 -37.37
CA LEU A 82 -3.83 17.80 -38.61
C LEU A 82 -4.75 18.95 -39.02
N SER A 83 -4.80 19.25 -40.32
CA SER A 83 -5.46 20.44 -40.88
C SER A 83 -6.95 20.60 -40.54
N TYR A 84 -7.61 19.53 -40.09
CA TYR A 84 -9.02 19.51 -39.68
C TYR A 84 -9.25 19.67 -38.17
N GLN A 85 -8.20 19.76 -37.34
CA GLN A 85 -8.30 19.90 -35.88
C GLN A 85 -8.18 21.35 -35.41
N ILE A 86 -7.92 22.30 -36.32
CA ILE A 86 -7.71 23.70 -36.00
C ILE A 86 -9.05 24.44 -36.10
N HIS A 87 -9.81 24.48 -35.02
CA HIS A 87 -10.94 25.40 -34.87
C HIS A 87 -10.46 26.65 -34.11
N TRP A 88 -10.28 27.75 -34.84
CA TRP A 88 -10.02 29.06 -34.26
C TRP A 88 -11.31 29.63 -33.66
N THR A 89 -11.27 30.09 -32.40
CA THR A 89 -12.32 30.91 -31.77
C THR A 89 -11.82 32.33 -31.58
#